data_AF-D7DRV2-F1
#
_entry.id   AF-D7DRV2-F1
#
_cell.length_a   1.000
_cell.length_b   1.000
_cell.length_c   1.000
_cell.angle_alpha   90.00
_cell.angle_beta   90.00
_cell.angle_gamma   90.00
#
_symmetry.space_group_name_H-M   'P 1'
#
loop_
_entity.id
_entity.type
_entity.pdbx_description
1 polymer ?
#
loop_
_entity_poly.entity_id
_entity_poly.type
_entity_poly.pdbx_seq_one_letter_code
_entity_poly.pdbx_strand_id
1 'polypeptide(L)'
;MNLNLNLKEKVNPHDIFVLISCMFVILASNISITTGAIVLFCATFLYISFIVGKRLIKLYMTSDDNENDDNENFLTKLKQNINYEKQTKIGLLLITIGALFTVADLIWVSGVPLFDPASRKFLNVGFTAFAHLLPLGWAIVVSCVEMSKKKVFTYSLVFATLIALLGYRTQVIILLLSTIFVMYYNNKLSNKQVVYPVVGLALIVLVMSVLRFYALNIGGNPIVSRIQLTMNILDMVIQNFEGSLQGILHTAIFSSYGLIPGVSSGPRTIVANNLGIEGVTITPTIFGAVFADFGYLGLVSYFGLLGMFIGALHYISSKLNGIFMGIYAILIAYLLAGIETGLLDLDVVCFFGLGAFSLLYVVYEVHKLKNKAKNKK
;
A
#
# COMPACT_ATOMS: atom_id res chain seq x y z
N MET A 1 -1.09 40.03 -9.38
CA MET A 1 -1.97 38.99 -8.81
C MET A 1 -1.08 37.96 -8.12
N ASN A 2 -0.69 38.20 -6.87
CA ASN A 2 0.14 37.27 -6.11
C ASN A 2 -0.74 36.10 -5.68
N LEU A 3 -0.67 34.98 -6.41
CA LEU A 3 -1.12 33.69 -5.92
C LEU A 3 -0.21 33.31 -4.74
N ASN A 4 -0.57 33.76 -3.54
CA ASN A 4 -0.13 33.13 -2.31
C ASN A 4 -0.79 31.75 -2.26
N LEU A 5 -0.23 30.80 -3.01
CA LEU A 5 -0.48 29.38 -2.83
C LEU A 5 -0.17 29.08 -1.38
N ASN A 6 -1.22 28.85 -0.61
CA ASN A 6 -1.16 28.54 0.81
C ASN A 6 -0.56 27.13 0.94
N LEU A 7 0.77 27.03 0.79
CA LEU A 7 1.59 25.81 0.85
C LEU A 7 1.57 25.11 2.23
N LYS A 8 0.62 25.48 3.11
CA LYS A 8 0.42 24.93 4.44
C LYS A 8 -0.45 23.68 4.46
N GLU A 9 -1.25 23.43 3.42
CA GLU A 9 -2.01 22.17 3.35
C GLU A 9 -1.09 21.01 3.00
N LYS A 10 -1.27 19.89 3.70
CA LYS A 10 -0.56 18.66 3.40
C LYS A 10 -1.18 18.03 2.16
N VAL A 11 -0.36 17.59 1.23
CA VAL A 11 -0.78 16.79 0.08
C VAL A 11 -1.40 15.49 0.62
N ASN A 12 -2.62 15.19 0.20
CA ASN A 12 -3.27 13.96 0.63
C ASN A 12 -2.87 12.80 -0.30
N PRO A 13 -2.95 11.55 0.16
CA PRO A 13 -2.46 10.44 -0.67
C PRO A 13 -3.33 10.13 -1.86
N HIS A 14 -4.62 10.51 -1.82
CA HIS A 14 -5.52 10.39 -2.97
C HIS A 14 -5.11 11.34 -4.11
N ASP A 15 -4.57 12.53 -3.79
CA ASP A 15 -4.02 13.45 -4.80
C ASP A 15 -2.85 12.80 -5.54
N ILE A 16 -1.97 12.13 -4.79
CA ILE A 16 -0.81 11.41 -5.32
C ILE A 16 -1.27 10.22 -6.16
N PHE A 17 -2.27 9.47 -5.71
CA PHE A 17 -2.83 8.34 -6.45
C PHE A 17 -3.38 8.76 -7.81
N VAL A 18 -4.15 9.85 -7.86
CA VAL A 18 -4.67 10.41 -9.11
C VAL A 18 -3.53 10.87 -10.01
N LEU A 19 -2.55 11.60 -9.47
CA LEU A 19 -1.41 12.10 -10.25
C LEU A 19 -0.61 10.96 -10.88
N ILE A 20 -0.31 9.90 -10.12
CA ILE A 20 0.42 8.74 -10.64
C ILE A 20 -0.43 8.01 -11.69
N SER A 21 -1.73 7.85 -11.46
CA SER A 21 -2.64 7.22 -12.43
C SER A 21 -2.67 7.99 -13.76
N CYS A 22 -2.77 9.32 -13.70
CA CYS A 22 -2.67 10.18 -14.89
C CYS A 22 -1.31 10.02 -15.59
N MET A 23 -0.21 9.97 -14.83
CA MET A 23 1.13 9.77 -15.39
C MET A 23 1.24 8.43 -16.14
N PHE A 24 0.66 7.35 -15.59
CA PHE A 24 0.63 6.04 -16.24
C PHE A 24 -0.15 6.06 -17.55
N VAL A 25 -1.30 6.73 -17.59
CA VAL A 25 -2.11 6.88 -18.81
C VAL A 25 -1.38 7.72 -19.86
N ILE A 26 -0.74 8.82 -19.48
CA ILE A 26 -0.02 9.71 -20.43
C ILE A 26 1.22 9.05 -21.00
N LEU A 27 1.99 8.32 -20.18
CA LEU A 27 3.21 7.65 -20.63
C LEU A 27 2.95 6.36 -21.40
N ALA A 28 1.72 5.83 -21.34
CA ALA A 28 1.31 4.68 -22.13
C ALA A 28 0.90 5.14 -23.54
N SER A 29 1.78 4.95 -24.52
CA SER A 29 1.55 5.40 -25.89
C SER A 29 0.54 4.55 -26.69
N ASN A 30 0.31 3.30 -26.30
CA ASN A 30 -0.39 2.30 -27.13
C ASN A 30 -1.66 1.73 -26.47
N ILE A 31 -2.25 2.42 -25.50
CA ILE A 31 -3.49 1.97 -24.86
C ILE A 31 -4.74 2.46 -25.56
N SER A 32 -5.80 1.65 -25.54
CA SER A 32 -7.12 2.09 -25.98
C SER A 32 -7.65 3.25 -25.13
N ILE A 33 -8.49 4.09 -25.76
CA ILE A 33 -9.15 5.22 -25.10
C ILE A 33 -10.05 4.73 -23.95
N THR A 34 -10.69 3.56 -24.11
CA THR A 34 -11.55 2.96 -23.09
C THR A 34 -10.76 2.61 -21.83
N THR A 35 -9.60 1.97 -21.97
CA THR A 35 -8.71 1.66 -20.83
C THR A 35 -8.25 2.92 -20.11
N GLY A 36 -7.82 3.96 -20.86
CA GLY A 36 -7.47 5.25 -20.27
C GLY A 36 -8.63 5.88 -19.48
N ALA A 37 -9.83 5.88 -20.05
CA ALA A 37 -11.03 6.43 -19.41
C ALA A 37 -11.40 5.66 -18.14
N ILE A 38 -11.32 4.32 -18.14
CA ILE A 38 -11.60 3.47 -16.97
C ILE A 38 -10.63 3.77 -15.84
N VAL A 39 -9.33 3.88 -16.12
CA VAL A 39 -8.32 4.18 -15.09
C VAL A 39 -8.57 5.55 -14.46
N LEU A 40 -8.84 6.57 -15.27
CA LEU A 40 -9.15 7.92 -14.78
C LEU A 40 -10.46 7.96 -13.99
N PHE A 41 -11.49 7.25 -14.45
CA PHE A 41 -12.75 7.09 -13.73
C PHE A 41 -12.53 6.44 -12.36
N CYS A 42 -11.78 5.34 -12.28
CA CYS A 42 -11.48 4.69 -11.00
C CYS A 42 -10.68 5.59 -10.05
N ALA A 43 -9.70 6.34 -10.58
CA ALA A 43 -8.90 7.27 -9.79
C ALA A 43 -9.74 8.43 -9.22
N THR A 44 -10.61 9.02 -10.05
CA THR A 44 -11.54 10.08 -9.62
C THR A 44 -12.60 9.55 -8.65
N PHE A 45 -13.11 8.34 -8.85
CA PHE A 45 -14.06 7.74 -7.94
C PHE A 45 -13.44 7.45 -6.57
N LEU A 46 -12.22 6.89 -6.53
CA LEU A 46 -11.48 6.70 -5.29
C LEU A 46 -11.24 8.02 -4.55
N TYR A 47 -10.93 9.10 -5.28
CA TYR A 47 -10.77 10.44 -4.72
C TYR A 47 -12.04 10.92 -4.01
N ILE A 48 -13.19 10.83 -4.68
CA ILE A 48 -14.49 11.25 -4.12
C ILE A 48 -14.81 10.40 -2.88
N SER A 49 -14.70 9.08 -3.00
CA SER A 49 -14.99 8.14 -1.92
C SER A 49 -14.07 8.32 -0.70
N PHE A 50 -12.80 8.70 -0.91
CA PHE A 50 -11.90 9.05 0.18
C PHE A 50 -12.41 10.24 0.99
N ILE A 51 -12.86 11.32 0.31
CA ILE A 51 -13.38 12.51 0.97
C ILE A 51 -14.64 12.14 1.78
N VAL A 52 -15.52 11.33 1.20
CA VAL A 52 -16.73 10.84 1.86
C VAL A 52 -16.38 10.03 3.11
N GLY A 53 -15.46 9.06 3.02
CA GLY A 53 -15.02 8.24 4.15
C GLY A 53 -14.40 9.06 5.29
N LYS A 54 -13.55 10.03 4.95
CA LYS A 54 -12.95 10.96 5.92
C LYS A 54 -14.01 11.81 6.63
N ARG A 55 -15.02 12.28 5.90
CA ARG A 55 -16.10 13.10 6.46
C ARG A 55 -17.04 12.28 7.36
N LEU A 56 -17.39 11.07 6.94
CA LEU A 56 -18.26 10.17 7.69
C LEU A 56 -17.68 9.84 9.07
N ILE A 57 -16.41 9.43 9.12
CA ILE A 57 -15.78 9.08 10.40
C ILE A 57 -15.59 10.32 11.30
N LYS A 58 -15.29 11.48 10.71
CA LYS A 58 -15.20 12.75 11.44
C LYS A 58 -16.55 13.07 12.10
N LEU A 59 -17.65 13.00 11.35
CA LEU A 59 -18.99 13.23 11.90
C LEU A 59 -19.30 12.25 13.02
N TYR A 60 -19.09 10.94 12.80
CA TYR A 60 -19.34 9.94 13.84
C TYR A 60 -18.55 10.22 15.15
N MET A 61 -17.32 10.69 15.02
CA MET A 61 -16.44 10.95 16.17
C MET A 61 -16.67 12.31 16.84
N THR A 62 -17.20 13.31 16.13
CA THR A 62 -17.43 14.67 16.64
C THR A 62 -18.88 14.94 17.01
N SER A 63 -19.85 14.17 16.50
CA SER A 63 -21.27 14.30 16.86
C SER A 63 -21.52 13.81 18.29
N ASP A 64 -21.30 14.71 19.24
CA ASP A 64 -22.04 14.85 20.49
C ASP A 64 -21.87 16.30 20.97
N ASP A 65 -22.61 17.22 20.33
CA ASP A 65 -22.76 18.59 20.76
C ASP A 65 -23.56 18.62 22.07
N ASN A 66 -22.85 18.83 23.18
CA ASN A 66 -23.29 19.84 24.12
C ASN A 66 -22.26 20.97 24.06
N GLU A 67 -22.74 22.11 23.59
CA GLU A 67 -22.10 23.41 23.33
C GLU A 67 -21.46 24.09 24.58
N ASN A 68 -21.02 23.34 25.58
CA ASN A 68 -20.34 23.89 26.76
C ASN A 68 -18.90 23.35 26.85
N ASP A 69 -18.00 24.10 26.21
CA ASP A 69 -16.62 24.49 26.55
C ASP A 69 -15.61 23.58 27.28
N ASP A 70 -15.90 22.34 27.66
CA ASP A 70 -14.93 21.40 28.24
C ASP A 70 -14.73 20.17 27.34
N ASN A 71 -14.47 20.46 26.06
CA ASN A 71 -14.53 19.52 24.95
C ASN A 71 -13.33 18.56 24.92
N GLU A 72 -13.30 17.62 25.86
CA GLU A 72 -12.38 16.49 25.88
C GLU A 72 -12.81 15.49 24.78
N ASN A 73 -12.47 15.82 23.53
CA ASN A 73 -12.72 15.01 22.33
C ASN A 73 -12.46 13.52 22.64
N PHE A 74 -13.37 12.61 22.29
CA PHE A 74 -13.19 11.18 22.55
C PHE A 74 -11.85 10.64 22.00
N LEU A 75 -11.37 11.21 20.89
CA LEU A 75 -10.04 10.91 20.36
C LEU A 75 -8.88 11.36 21.25
N THR A 76 -8.99 12.47 21.96
CA THR A 76 -7.97 12.91 22.93
C THR A 76 -7.88 11.94 24.10
N LYS A 77 -9.03 11.46 24.61
CA LYS A 77 -9.08 10.38 25.62
C LYS A 77 -8.43 9.10 25.11
N LEU A 78 -8.77 8.69 23.88
CA LEU A 78 -8.16 7.50 23.27
C LEU A 78 -6.66 7.68 23.07
N LYS A 79 -6.22 8.85 22.63
CA LYS A 79 -4.81 9.17 22.42
C LYS A 79 -4.01 9.12 23.72
N GLN A 80 -4.57 9.61 24.83
CA GLN A 80 -3.93 9.54 26.15
C GLN A 80 -3.81 8.08 26.64
N ASN A 81 -4.76 7.22 26.30
CA ASN A 81 -4.72 5.80 26.64
C ASN A 81 -3.76 4.97 25.77
N ILE A 82 -3.16 5.55 24.72
CA ILE A 82 -2.22 4.83 23.86
C ILE A 82 -0.86 4.72 24.55
N ASN A 83 -0.48 3.48 24.90
CA ASN A 83 0.87 3.18 25.36
C ASN A 83 1.83 2.98 24.17
N TYR A 84 2.56 4.04 23.81
CA TYR A 84 3.55 4.02 22.72
C TYR A 84 4.73 3.06 22.95
N GLU A 85 5.06 2.74 24.21
CA GLU A 85 6.14 1.80 24.52
C GLU A 85 5.74 0.37 24.12
N LYS A 86 4.52 -0.06 24.46
CA LYS A 86 3.98 -1.36 24.04
C LYS A 86 3.90 -1.46 22.53
N GLN A 87 3.48 -0.38 21.87
CA GLN A 87 3.42 -0.32 20.41
C GLN A 87 4.79 -0.43 19.74
N THR A 88 5.80 0.23 20.31
CA THR A 88 7.19 0.11 19.86
C THR A 88 7.71 -1.32 20.00
N LYS A 89 7.41 -2.00 21.10
CA LYS A 89 7.78 -3.41 21.30
C LYS A 89 7.16 -4.33 20.25
N ILE A 90 5.89 -4.10 19.88
CA ILE A 90 5.23 -4.84 18.78
C ILE A 90 5.95 -4.56 17.46
N GLY A 91 6.24 -3.30 17.14
CA GLY A 91 6.96 -2.94 15.92
C GLY A 91 8.37 -3.56 15.85
N LEU A 92 9.10 -3.57 16.96
CA LEU A 92 10.41 -4.22 17.07
C LEU A 92 10.31 -5.73 16.86
N LEU A 93 9.32 -6.38 17.48
CA LEU A 93 9.07 -7.81 17.31
C LEU A 93 8.81 -8.16 15.84
N LEU A 94 8.00 -7.36 15.13
CA LEU A 94 7.74 -7.54 13.70
C LEU A 94 9.00 -7.38 12.85
N ILE A 95 9.86 -6.40 13.17
CA ILE A 95 11.17 -6.24 12.49
C ILE A 95 12.04 -7.47 12.74
N THR A 96 12.13 -7.96 13.98
CA THR A 96 12.96 -9.12 14.32
C THR A 96 12.48 -10.38 13.59
N ILE A 97 11.17 -10.63 13.58
CA ILE A 97 10.59 -11.75 12.82
C ILE A 97 10.91 -11.59 11.33
N GLY A 98 10.62 -10.43 10.74
CA GLY A 98 10.86 -10.22 9.32
C GLY A 98 12.34 -10.33 8.93
N ALA A 99 13.25 -9.84 9.77
CA ALA A 99 14.69 -9.97 9.54
C ALA A 99 15.16 -11.43 9.64
N LEU A 100 14.68 -12.17 10.65
CA LEU A 100 15.00 -13.58 10.84
C LEU A 100 14.55 -14.41 9.64
N PHE A 101 13.31 -14.22 9.19
CA PHE A 101 12.79 -14.94 8.03
C PHE A 101 13.45 -14.52 6.71
N THR A 102 13.89 -13.27 6.58
CA THR A 102 14.72 -12.85 5.43
C THR A 102 16.03 -13.64 5.39
N VAL A 103 16.71 -13.79 6.52
CA VAL A 103 17.95 -14.57 6.61
C VAL A 103 17.68 -16.06 6.40
N ALA A 104 16.60 -16.60 6.97
CA ALA A 104 16.21 -17.99 6.79
C ALA A 104 15.94 -18.33 5.32
N ASP A 105 15.29 -17.44 4.57
CA ASP A 105 14.99 -17.63 3.15
C ASP A 105 16.28 -17.59 2.29
N LEU A 106 17.23 -16.72 2.64
CA LEU A 106 18.56 -16.69 2.00
C LEU A 106 19.36 -17.98 2.25
N ILE A 107 19.31 -18.51 3.48
CA ILE A 107 19.94 -19.79 3.82
C ILE A 107 19.26 -20.94 3.08
N TRP A 108 17.94 -20.94 3.00
CA TRP A 108 17.15 -21.96 2.31
C TRP A 108 17.52 -22.07 0.83
N VAL A 109 17.62 -20.93 0.15
CA VAL A 109 17.99 -20.87 -1.27
C VAL A 109 19.49 -21.12 -1.49
N SER A 110 20.32 -21.05 -0.44
CA SER A 110 21.79 -21.19 -0.52
C SER A 110 22.42 -20.25 -1.57
N GLY A 111 21.83 -19.07 -1.73
CA GLY A 111 22.19 -18.10 -2.76
C GLY A 111 21.51 -16.76 -2.51
N VAL A 112 21.85 -15.75 -3.31
CA VAL A 112 21.28 -14.41 -3.20
C VAL A 112 20.41 -14.11 -4.43
N PRO A 113 19.07 -14.13 -4.29
CA PRO A 113 18.13 -13.89 -5.41
C PRO A 113 18.27 -12.54 -6.12
N LEU A 114 18.95 -11.58 -5.50
CA LEU A 114 19.31 -10.32 -6.15
C LEU A 114 20.34 -10.51 -7.28
N PHE A 115 21.33 -11.40 -7.09
CA PHE A 115 22.42 -11.62 -8.04
C PHE A 115 22.17 -12.78 -8.99
N ASP A 116 21.42 -13.79 -8.53
CA ASP A 116 20.95 -14.88 -9.38
C ASP A 116 19.40 -14.91 -9.43
N PRO A 117 18.78 -14.36 -10.50
CA PRO A 117 17.33 -14.38 -10.65
C PRO A 117 16.73 -15.80 -10.71
N ALA A 118 17.50 -16.83 -11.07
CA ALA A 118 17.00 -18.20 -11.12
C ALA A 118 16.72 -18.74 -9.71
N SER A 119 17.58 -18.37 -8.75
CA SER A 119 17.44 -18.76 -7.35
C SER A 119 16.12 -18.29 -6.69
N ARG A 120 15.49 -17.24 -7.25
CA ARG A 120 14.19 -16.72 -6.78
C ARG A 120 13.06 -17.75 -6.85
N LYS A 121 13.11 -18.70 -7.79
CA LYS A 121 12.08 -19.74 -7.93
C LYS A 121 12.07 -20.72 -6.76
N PHE A 122 13.16 -20.80 -6.01
CA PHE A 122 13.32 -21.70 -4.87
C PHE A 122 13.02 -21.05 -3.52
N LEU A 123 12.63 -19.77 -3.51
CA LEU A 123 12.24 -19.07 -2.29
C LEU A 123 11.02 -19.73 -1.67
N ASN A 124 11.05 -19.85 -0.34
CA ASN A 124 9.91 -20.39 0.38
C ASN A 124 8.85 -19.28 0.52
N VAL A 125 7.67 -19.52 -0.05
CA VAL A 125 6.56 -18.56 -0.04
C VAL A 125 6.19 -18.12 1.38
N GLY A 126 6.23 -19.04 2.35
CA GLY A 126 5.97 -18.74 3.76
C GLY A 126 7.04 -17.85 4.37
N PHE A 127 8.32 -18.15 4.15
CA PHE A 127 9.43 -17.34 4.68
C PHE A 127 9.44 -15.94 4.10
N THR A 128 9.22 -15.83 2.78
CA THR A 128 9.05 -14.55 2.10
C THR A 128 7.88 -13.76 2.69
N ALA A 129 6.72 -14.39 2.92
CA ALA A 129 5.56 -13.71 3.51
C ALA A 129 5.85 -13.16 4.92
N PHE A 130 6.56 -13.93 5.76
CA PHE A 130 6.99 -13.44 7.08
C PHE A 130 8.06 -12.36 6.99
N ALA A 131 8.95 -12.40 5.99
CA ALA A 131 9.91 -11.34 5.72
C ALA A 131 9.22 -9.99 5.44
N HIS A 132 8.06 -10.01 4.79
CA HIS A 132 7.25 -8.81 4.52
C HIS A 132 6.61 -8.18 5.77
N LEU A 133 6.75 -8.78 6.96
CA LEU A 133 6.41 -8.10 8.22
C LEU A 133 7.41 -6.99 8.57
N LEU A 134 8.62 -7.02 7.99
CA LEU A 134 9.66 -6.03 8.28
C LEU A 134 9.24 -4.60 7.90
N PRO A 135 8.75 -4.30 6.67
CA PRO A 135 8.23 -2.98 6.32
C PRO A 135 7.17 -2.48 7.31
N LEU A 136 6.22 -3.34 7.70
CA LEU A 136 5.16 -2.99 8.64
C LEU A 136 5.71 -2.65 10.02
N GLY A 137 6.57 -3.52 10.57
CA GLY A 137 7.20 -3.30 11.87
C GLY A 137 8.00 -2.00 11.90
N TRP A 138 8.76 -1.72 10.84
CA TRP A 138 9.53 -0.50 10.72
C TRP A 138 8.67 0.76 10.63
N ALA A 139 7.60 0.75 9.82
CA ALA A 139 6.65 1.86 9.75
C ALA A 139 6.03 2.17 11.12
N ILE A 140 5.71 1.13 11.91
CA ILE A 140 5.21 1.28 13.27
C ILE A 140 6.28 1.91 14.19
N VAL A 141 7.51 1.40 14.20
CA VAL A 141 8.57 1.96 15.06
C VAL A 141 8.84 3.43 14.76
N VAL A 142 8.96 3.81 13.48
CA VAL A 142 9.18 5.20 13.06
C VAL A 142 8.02 6.11 13.48
N SER A 143 6.81 5.55 13.57
CA SER A 143 5.60 6.28 13.96
C SER A 143 5.51 6.51 15.48
N CYS A 144 6.06 5.61 16.30
CA CYS A 144 6.00 5.66 17.75
C CYS A 144 7.22 6.38 18.37
N VAL A 145 8.40 6.25 17.77
CA VAL A 145 9.65 6.72 18.38
C VAL A 145 10.10 8.06 17.76
N GLU A 146 10.50 8.97 18.64
CA GLU A 146 11.18 10.21 18.25
C GLU A 146 12.65 9.93 17.91
N MET A 147 12.89 9.56 16.66
CA MET A 147 14.23 9.40 16.10
C MET A 147 14.61 10.60 15.23
N SER A 148 15.91 10.93 15.21
CA SER A 148 16.43 11.95 14.30
C SER A 148 16.26 11.53 12.84
N LYS A 149 16.04 12.50 11.94
CA LYS A 149 15.80 12.24 10.50
C LYS A 149 16.88 11.37 9.88
N LYS A 150 18.15 11.64 10.21
CA LYS A 150 19.31 10.86 9.73
C LYS A 150 19.19 9.39 10.13
N LYS A 151 18.92 9.09 11.41
CA LYS A 151 18.77 7.71 11.90
C LYS A 151 17.63 6.97 11.19
N VAL A 152 16.49 7.62 11.00
CA VAL A 152 15.36 7.02 10.29
C VAL A 152 15.76 6.63 8.87
N PHE A 153 16.36 7.54 8.10
CA PHE A 153 16.81 7.23 6.73
C PHE A 153 17.90 6.17 6.68
N THR A 154 18.87 6.19 7.59
CA THR A 154 19.93 5.18 7.64
C THR A 154 19.36 3.79 7.91
N TYR A 155 18.50 3.64 8.92
CA TYR A 155 17.89 2.34 9.21
C TYR A 155 16.92 1.89 8.12
N SER A 156 16.14 2.80 7.52
CA SER A 156 15.34 2.48 6.34
C SER A 156 16.19 1.95 5.19
N LEU A 157 17.38 2.52 4.95
CA LEU A 157 18.29 2.05 3.90
C LEU A 157 18.84 0.66 4.22
N VAL A 158 19.25 0.41 5.47
CA VAL A 158 19.73 -0.92 5.91
C VAL A 158 18.65 -1.98 5.74
N PHE A 159 17.42 -1.69 6.19
CA PHE A 159 16.30 -2.61 6.02
C PHE A 159 15.88 -2.79 4.57
N ALA A 160 15.92 -1.73 3.76
CA ALA A 160 15.73 -1.81 2.32
C ALA A 160 16.77 -2.73 1.68
N THR A 161 18.05 -2.62 2.04
CA THR A 161 19.10 -3.50 1.50
C THR A 161 18.87 -4.96 1.91
N LEU A 162 18.44 -5.21 3.15
CA LEU A 162 18.16 -6.56 3.64
C LEU A 162 17.04 -7.23 2.82
N ILE A 163 15.93 -6.53 2.59
CA ILE A 163 14.83 -7.02 1.76
C ILE A 163 15.24 -7.13 0.29
N ALA A 164 16.05 -6.20 -0.21
CA ALA A 164 16.52 -6.22 -1.59
C ALA A 164 17.32 -7.49 -1.93
N LEU A 165 17.99 -8.12 -0.95
CA LEU A 165 18.72 -9.38 -1.16
C LEU A 165 17.81 -10.52 -1.65
N LEU A 166 16.53 -10.53 -1.25
CA LEU A 166 15.51 -11.47 -1.73
C LEU A 166 15.07 -11.17 -3.18
N GLY A 167 15.53 -10.06 -3.77
CA GLY A 167 15.19 -9.67 -5.13
C GLY A 167 13.79 -9.05 -5.29
N TYR A 168 13.09 -8.76 -4.19
CA TYR A 168 11.75 -8.15 -4.19
C TYR A 168 11.81 -6.61 -4.22
N ARG A 169 11.82 -6.05 -5.44
CA ARG A 169 11.86 -4.59 -5.66
C ARG A 169 10.67 -3.84 -5.08
N THR A 170 9.46 -4.39 -5.21
CA THR A 170 8.24 -3.72 -4.71
C THR A 170 8.30 -3.52 -3.20
N GLN A 171 8.78 -4.51 -2.45
CA GLN A 171 8.85 -4.46 -0.99
C GLN A 171 9.85 -3.42 -0.49
N VAL A 172 10.95 -3.22 -1.22
CA VAL A 172 11.89 -2.12 -0.98
C VAL A 172 11.20 -0.77 -1.17
N ILE A 173 10.44 -0.61 -2.26
CA ILE A 173 9.68 0.62 -2.54
C ILE A 173 8.65 0.87 -1.44
N ILE A 174 7.91 -0.16 -1.01
CA ILE A 174 6.89 -0.07 0.05
C ILE A 174 7.52 0.37 1.38
N LEU A 175 8.67 -0.20 1.76
CA LEU A 175 9.37 0.18 2.99
C LEU A 175 9.81 1.65 2.95
N LEU A 176 10.42 2.08 1.86
CA LEU A 176 10.91 3.46 1.72
C LEU A 176 9.75 4.45 1.64
N LEU A 177 8.73 4.15 0.84
CA LEU A 177 7.55 4.99 0.64
C LEU A 177 6.73 5.13 1.93
N SER A 178 6.50 4.03 2.66
CA SER A 178 5.81 4.07 3.96
C SER A 178 6.60 4.88 4.99
N THR A 179 7.94 4.76 5.03
CA THR A 179 8.78 5.61 5.89
C THR A 179 8.56 7.10 5.59
N ILE A 180 8.56 7.48 4.30
CA ILE A 180 8.35 8.88 3.87
C ILE A 180 6.98 9.36 4.35
N PHE A 181 5.92 8.55 4.18
CA PHE A 181 4.58 8.90 4.64
C PHE A 181 4.49 9.05 6.16
N VAL A 182 5.08 8.15 6.94
CA VAL A 182 5.11 8.28 8.41
C VAL A 182 5.81 9.57 8.81
N MET A 183 6.98 9.88 8.23
CA MET A 183 7.71 11.11 8.54
C MET A 183 6.95 12.37 8.12
N TYR A 184 6.24 12.32 7.00
CA TYR A 184 5.45 13.42 6.50
C TYR A 184 4.23 13.72 7.39
N TYR A 185 3.48 12.69 7.77
CA TYR A 185 2.29 12.88 8.59
C TYR A 185 2.60 13.18 10.06
N ASN A 186 3.72 12.68 10.59
CA ASN A 186 4.23 13.06 11.91
C ASN A 186 4.89 14.46 11.97
N ASN A 187 4.74 15.30 10.93
CA ASN A 187 5.32 16.64 10.83
C ASN A 187 6.86 16.69 10.91
N LYS A 188 7.55 15.56 10.74
CA LYS A 188 9.03 15.52 10.71
C LYS A 188 9.56 16.07 9.39
N LEU A 189 8.78 16.05 8.31
CA LEU A 189 9.12 16.61 7.00
C LEU A 189 8.17 17.75 6.62
N SER A 190 8.74 18.88 6.19
CA SER A 190 7.99 19.96 5.53
C SER A 190 7.68 19.57 4.08
N ASN A 191 6.64 20.15 3.47
CA ASN A 191 6.27 19.95 2.06
C ASN A 191 7.48 20.07 1.11
N LYS A 192 8.37 21.04 1.33
CA LYS A 192 9.60 21.20 0.52
C LYS A 192 10.62 20.08 0.75
N GLN A 193 10.69 19.55 1.96
CA GLN A 193 11.66 18.53 2.34
C GLN A 193 11.26 17.12 1.88
N VAL A 194 9.98 16.89 1.53
CA VAL A 194 9.51 15.61 0.97
C VAL A 194 10.05 15.36 -0.43
N VAL A 195 10.39 16.41 -1.17
CA VAL A 195 10.92 16.30 -2.54
C VAL A 195 12.22 15.48 -2.55
N TYR A 196 13.14 15.73 -1.63
CA TYR A 196 14.43 15.02 -1.58
C TYR A 196 14.30 13.50 -1.43
N PRO A 197 13.57 12.94 -0.44
CA PRO A 197 13.44 11.49 -0.34
C PRO A 197 12.60 10.88 -1.46
N VAL A 198 11.64 11.60 -2.05
CA VAL A 198 10.91 11.12 -3.24
C VAL A 198 11.81 11.03 -4.46
N VAL A 199 12.65 12.06 -4.71
CA VAL A 199 13.67 12.02 -5.77
C VAL A 199 14.69 10.91 -5.50
N GLY A 200 15.12 10.73 -4.24
CA GLY A 200 15.98 9.62 -3.85
C GLY A 200 15.37 8.26 -4.15
N LEU A 201 14.09 8.06 -3.83
CA LEU A 201 13.35 6.84 -4.17
C LEU A 201 13.29 6.62 -5.69
N ALA A 202 12.99 7.66 -6.47
CA ALA A 202 12.96 7.58 -7.93
C ALA A 202 14.33 7.20 -8.51
N LEU A 203 15.41 7.76 -7.96
CA LEU A 203 16.79 7.44 -8.37
C LEU A 203 17.12 5.97 -8.06
N ILE A 204 16.77 5.47 -6.87
CA ILE A 204 16.97 4.06 -6.50
C ILE A 204 16.24 3.13 -7.48
N VAL A 205 14.97 3.44 -7.80
CA VAL A 205 14.18 2.66 -8.77
C VAL A 205 14.80 2.71 -10.16
N LEU A 206 15.27 3.88 -10.60
CA LEU A 206 15.93 4.05 -11.90
C LEU A 206 17.21 3.22 -11.97
N VAL A 207 18.09 3.32 -10.96
CA VAL A 207 19.35 2.56 -10.90
C VAL A 207 19.07 1.06 -10.93
N MET A 208 18.15 0.55 -10.11
CA MET A 208 17.75 -0.86 -10.15
C MET A 208 17.25 -1.29 -11.53
N SER A 209 16.56 -0.41 -12.24
CA SER A 209 15.97 -0.71 -13.54
C SER A 209 17.02 -0.70 -14.67
N VAL A 210 17.97 0.24 -14.64
CA VAL A 210 19.10 0.30 -15.58
C VAL A 210 20.03 -0.89 -15.39
N LEU A 211 20.38 -1.24 -14.15
CA LEU A 211 21.23 -2.39 -13.85
C LEU A 211 20.64 -3.69 -14.43
N ARG A 212 19.31 -3.84 -14.33
CA ARG A 212 18.62 -5.00 -14.90
C ARG A 212 18.65 -5.01 -16.43
N PHE A 213 18.43 -3.88 -17.08
CA PHE A 213 18.47 -3.79 -18.54
C PHE A 213 19.86 -4.15 -19.07
N TYR A 214 20.90 -3.66 -18.40
CA TYR A 214 22.27 -4.02 -18.71
C TYR A 214 22.53 -5.52 -18.50
N ALA A 215 22.13 -6.08 -17.35
CA ALA A 215 22.30 -7.51 -17.07
C ALA A 215 21.55 -8.43 -18.06
N LEU A 216 20.42 -7.98 -18.62
CA LEU A 216 19.61 -8.75 -19.57
C LEU A 216 19.91 -8.41 -21.05
N ASN A 217 20.84 -7.49 -21.33
CA ASN A 217 21.13 -6.98 -22.68
C ASN A 217 19.89 -6.48 -23.44
N ILE A 218 18.92 -5.88 -22.73
CA ILE A 218 17.70 -5.32 -23.33
C ILE A 218 17.93 -3.83 -23.59
N GLY A 219 17.77 -3.39 -24.85
CA GLY A 219 17.81 -1.97 -25.21
C GLY A 219 16.53 -1.22 -24.83
N GLY A 220 16.62 0.10 -24.62
CA GLY A 220 15.47 1.01 -24.44
C GLY A 220 15.40 1.69 -23.07
N ASN A 221 14.34 2.48 -22.86
CA ASN A 221 14.10 3.16 -21.58
C ASN A 221 13.40 2.20 -20.60
N PRO A 222 14.02 1.86 -19.45
CA PRO A 222 13.51 0.85 -18.55
C PRO A 222 12.25 1.28 -17.78
N ILE A 223 11.99 2.58 -17.66
CA ILE A 223 10.79 3.11 -16.98
C ILE A 223 9.60 3.07 -17.93
N VAL A 224 9.77 3.63 -19.14
CA VAL A 224 8.69 3.72 -20.13
C VAL A 224 8.25 2.34 -20.58
N SER A 225 9.20 1.45 -20.89
CA SER A 225 8.89 0.06 -21.27
C SER A 225 8.08 -0.69 -20.21
N ARG A 226 8.32 -0.42 -18.92
CA ARG A 226 7.61 -1.07 -17.82
C ARG A 226 6.18 -0.55 -17.67
N ILE A 227 5.99 0.78 -17.77
CA ILE A 227 4.66 1.39 -17.78
C ILE A 227 3.87 0.88 -18.99
N GLN A 228 4.48 0.88 -20.17
CA GLN A 228 3.86 0.36 -21.40
C GLN A 228 3.47 -1.11 -21.26
N LEU A 229 4.36 -1.99 -20.78
CA LEU A 229 4.03 -3.40 -20.57
C LEU A 229 2.83 -3.56 -19.65
N THR A 230 2.83 -2.86 -18.51
CA THR A 230 1.77 -2.92 -17.51
C THR A 230 0.43 -2.44 -18.04
N MET A 231 0.45 -1.32 -18.77
CA MET A 231 -0.76 -0.72 -19.35
C MET A 231 -1.28 -1.51 -20.55
N ASN A 232 -0.41 -2.15 -21.34
CA ASN A 232 -0.82 -3.06 -22.42
C ASN A 232 -1.47 -4.34 -21.87
N ILE A 233 -0.94 -4.90 -20.77
CA ILE A 233 -1.58 -6.03 -20.08
C ILE A 233 -2.96 -5.61 -19.57
N LEU A 234 -3.07 -4.44 -18.95
CA LEU A 234 -4.35 -3.90 -18.51
C LEU A 234 -5.34 -3.75 -19.68
N ASP A 235 -4.87 -3.24 -20.81
CA ASP A 235 -5.70 -3.05 -22.01
C ASP A 235 -6.23 -4.38 -22.56
N MET A 236 -5.37 -5.41 -22.63
CA MET A 236 -5.78 -6.76 -23.01
C MET A 236 -6.80 -7.35 -22.04
N VAL A 237 -6.63 -7.12 -20.73
CA VAL A 237 -7.58 -7.58 -19.71
C VAL A 237 -8.93 -6.89 -19.88
N ILE A 238 -8.95 -5.58 -20.13
CA ILE A 238 -10.18 -4.80 -20.28
C ILE A 238 -10.93 -5.21 -21.56
N GLN A 239 -10.22 -5.47 -22.64
CA GLN A 239 -10.85 -5.81 -23.92
C GLN A 239 -11.40 -7.25 -23.96
N ASN A 240 -10.80 -8.19 -23.22
CA ASN A 240 -11.08 -9.62 -23.41
C ASN A 240 -11.67 -10.34 -22.18
N PHE A 241 -11.60 -9.76 -20.98
CA PHE A 241 -11.88 -10.51 -19.73
C PHE A 241 -12.96 -9.89 -18.84
N GLU A 242 -13.86 -9.05 -19.35
CA GLU A 242 -14.92 -8.41 -18.54
C GLU A 242 -15.74 -9.41 -17.72
N GLY A 243 -15.55 -9.41 -16.39
CA GLY A 243 -16.30 -10.27 -15.45
C GLY A 243 -16.17 -11.78 -15.70
N SER A 244 -15.24 -12.19 -16.57
CA SER A 244 -15.09 -13.56 -17.04
C SER A 244 -14.59 -14.51 -15.96
N LEU A 245 -13.82 -13.99 -15.00
CA LEU A 245 -13.19 -14.78 -13.95
C LEU A 245 -14.05 -14.91 -12.69
N GLN A 246 -15.17 -14.18 -12.58
CA GLN A 246 -16.20 -14.34 -11.53
C GLN A 246 -15.66 -14.43 -10.08
N GLY A 247 -14.54 -13.77 -9.77
CA GLY A 247 -13.93 -13.81 -8.44
C GLY A 247 -12.81 -14.84 -8.26
N ILE A 248 -12.42 -15.57 -9.31
CA ILE A 248 -11.34 -16.57 -9.27
C ILE A 248 -10.02 -15.92 -8.89
N LEU A 249 -9.70 -14.70 -9.36
CA LEU A 249 -8.43 -14.07 -9.00
C LEU A 249 -8.36 -13.70 -7.52
N HIS A 250 -9.44 -13.15 -6.97
CA HIS A 250 -9.47 -12.76 -5.56
C HIS A 250 -9.57 -13.98 -4.62
N THR A 251 -10.25 -15.05 -5.03
CA THR A 251 -10.31 -16.30 -4.25
C THR A 251 -8.99 -17.07 -4.33
N ALA A 252 -8.28 -17.01 -5.46
CA ALA A 252 -6.96 -17.60 -5.65
C ALA A 252 -5.91 -17.10 -4.65
N ILE A 253 -6.09 -15.90 -4.09
CA ILE A 253 -5.23 -15.37 -3.02
C ILE A 253 -5.21 -16.33 -1.81
N PHE A 254 -6.36 -16.90 -1.47
CA PHE A 254 -6.52 -17.80 -0.32
C PHE A 254 -6.38 -19.26 -0.71
N SER A 255 -6.93 -19.68 -1.86
CA SER A 255 -6.87 -21.08 -2.28
C SER A 255 -5.48 -21.54 -2.70
N SER A 256 -4.63 -20.63 -3.21
CA SER A 256 -3.22 -20.96 -3.49
C SER A 256 -2.41 -21.35 -2.24
N TYR A 257 -2.85 -20.91 -1.05
CA TYR A 257 -2.27 -21.32 0.23
C TYR A 257 -3.03 -22.48 0.89
N GLY A 258 -4.05 -23.04 0.22
CA GLY A 258 -4.88 -24.12 0.75
C GLY A 258 -5.83 -23.71 1.88
N LEU A 259 -6.05 -22.40 2.10
CA LEU A 259 -6.95 -21.90 3.16
C LEU A 259 -8.43 -22.11 2.81
N ILE A 260 -8.75 -22.11 1.52
CA ILE A 260 -10.10 -22.26 0.97
C ILE A 260 -10.00 -23.23 -0.23
N PRO A 261 -10.99 -24.11 -0.46
CA PRO A 261 -11.04 -24.90 -1.68
C PRO A 261 -11.07 -24.00 -2.93
N GLY A 262 -10.20 -24.28 -3.90
CA GLY A 262 -10.11 -23.52 -5.13
C GLY A 262 -8.85 -23.85 -5.94
N VAL A 263 -8.55 -22.99 -6.90
CA VAL A 263 -7.36 -23.12 -7.75
C VAL A 263 -6.08 -23.00 -6.93
N SER A 264 -5.14 -23.93 -7.13
CA SER A 264 -3.83 -23.92 -6.45
C SER A 264 -2.84 -22.93 -7.06
N SER A 265 -3.14 -22.41 -8.25
CA SER A 265 -2.31 -21.42 -8.95
C SER A 265 -2.49 -20.04 -8.34
N GLY A 266 -1.38 -19.31 -8.17
CA GLY A 266 -1.42 -17.92 -7.72
C GLY A 266 -2.15 -16.99 -8.72
N PRO A 267 -2.75 -15.88 -8.26
CA PRO A 267 -3.55 -15.00 -9.11
C PRO A 267 -2.81 -14.49 -10.37
N ARG A 268 -1.50 -14.21 -10.24
CA ARG A 268 -0.65 -13.74 -11.34
C ARG A 268 -0.39 -14.81 -12.40
N THR A 269 -0.37 -16.08 -12.01
CA THR A 269 -0.24 -17.22 -12.93
C THR A 269 -1.56 -17.45 -13.66
N ILE A 270 -2.69 -17.28 -12.98
CA ILE A 270 -4.01 -17.41 -13.60
C ILE A 270 -4.19 -16.36 -14.71
N VAL A 271 -3.82 -15.11 -14.47
CA VAL A 271 -3.88 -14.08 -15.52
C VAL A 271 -2.97 -14.42 -16.69
N ALA A 272 -1.73 -14.87 -16.43
CA ALA A 272 -0.80 -15.23 -17.50
C ALA A 272 -1.32 -16.39 -18.38
N ASN A 273 -1.84 -17.45 -17.75
CA ASN A 273 -2.39 -18.60 -18.46
C ASN A 273 -3.63 -18.20 -19.29
N ASN A 274 -4.50 -17.33 -18.76
CA ASN A 274 -5.65 -16.82 -19.51
C ASN A 274 -5.23 -15.94 -20.71
N LEU A 275 -4.09 -15.27 -20.64
CA LEU A 275 -3.49 -14.53 -21.77
C LEU A 275 -2.71 -15.44 -22.73
N GLY A 276 -2.73 -16.77 -22.55
CA GLY A 276 -2.03 -17.73 -23.39
C GLY A 276 -0.52 -17.77 -23.18
N ILE A 277 -0.01 -17.22 -22.08
CA ILE A 277 1.43 -17.17 -21.77
C ILE A 277 1.71 -18.15 -20.63
N GLU A 278 2.09 -19.37 -21.00
CA GLU A 278 2.41 -20.43 -20.03
C GLU A 278 3.80 -20.27 -19.40
N GLY A 279 3.93 -20.68 -18.13
CA GLY A 279 5.21 -20.70 -17.42
C GLY A 279 5.71 -19.33 -16.93
N VAL A 280 4.90 -18.28 -17.08
CA VAL A 280 5.23 -16.91 -16.64
C VAL A 280 4.15 -16.40 -15.68
N THR A 281 4.51 -15.45 -14.81
CA THR A 281 3.55 -14.75 -13.96
C THR A 281 3.34 -13.33 -14.50
N ILE A 282 2.10 -12.94 -14.74
CA ILE A 282 1.74 -11.61 -15.20
C ILE A 282 0.92 -10.93 -14.11
N THR A 283 1.39 -9.77 -13.67
CA THR A 283 0.70 -8.96 -12.66
C THR A 283 -0.39 -8.13 -13.32
N PRO A 284 -1.68 -8.38 -13.05
CA PRO A 284 -2.70 -7.38 -13.38
C PRO A 284 -2.52 -6.17 -12.46
N THR A 285 -2.81 -4.98 -12.97
CA THR A 285 -2.90 -3.77 -12.14
C THR A 285 -4.06 -3.90 -11.15
N ILE A 286 -4.12 -3.01 -10.15
CA ILE A 286 -5.28 -2.94 -9.24
C ILE A 286 -6.61 -2.80 -10.00
N PHE A 287 -6.61 -2.13 -11.16
CA PHE A 287 -7.78 -2.00 -12.02
C PHE A 287 -8.09 -3.32 -12.75
N GLY A 288 -7.07 -3.93 -13.36
CA GLY A 288 -7.25 -5.14 -14.19
C GLY A 288 -7.75 -6.34 -13.38
N ALA A 289 -7.24 -6.51 -12.16
CA ALA A 289 -7.66 -7.62 -11.29
C ALA A 289 -9.16 -7.59 -10.97
N VAL A 290 -9.65 -6.40 -10.62
CA VAL A 290 -11.06 -6.19 -10.26
C VAL A 290 -11.95 -6.26 -11.50
N PHE A 291 -11.50 -5.70 -12.62
CA PHE A 291 -12.25 -5.75 -13.87
C PHE A 291 -12.40 -7.18 -14.40
N ALA A 292 -11.34 -7.99 -14.34
CA ALA A 292 -11.37 -9.37 -14.81
C ALA A 292 -12.34 -10.24 -14.00
N ASP A 293 -12.42 -10.02 -12.69
CA ASP A 293 -13.30 -10.80 -11.80
C ASP A 293 -14.75 -10.29 -11.81
N PHE A 294 -14.97 -8.97 -11.83
CA PHE A 294 -16.26 -8.36 -11.50
C PHE A 294 -16.76 -7.32 -12.51
N GLY A 295 -16.01 -7.06 -13.59
CA GLY A 295 -16.35 -6.10 -14.63
C GLY A 295 -16.46 -4.66 -14.14
N TYR A 296 -17.21 -3.83 -14.89
CA TYR A 296 -17.38 -2.40 -14.58
C TYR A 296 -18.05 -2.14 -13.23
N LEU A 297 -19.07 -2.94 -12.86
CA LEU A 297 -19.77 -2.78 -11.58
C LEU A 297 -18.83 -3.05 -10.40
N GLY A 298 -17.96 -4.05 -10.54
CA GLY A 298 -16.92 -4.36 -9.56
C GLY A 298 -15.97 -3.19 -9.30
N LEU A 299 -15.55 -2.49 -10.35
CA LEU A 299 -14.67 -1.32 -10.21
C LEU A 299 -15.31 -0.23 -9.35
N VAL A 300 -16.59 0.09 -9.58
CA VAL A 300 -17.31 1.11 -8.80
C VAL A 300 -17.36 0.69 -7.34
N SER A 301 -17.85 -0.51 -7.03
CA SER A 301 -17.95 -0.98 -5.64
C SER A 301 -16.59 -1.05 -4.95
N TYR A 302 -15.57 -1.56 -5.65
CA TYR A 302 -14.23 -1.75 -5.10
C TYR A 302 -13.54 -0.42 -4.78
N PHE A 303 -13.42 0.49 -5.76
CA PHE A 303 -12.77 1.79 -5.53
C PHE A 303 -13.59 2.70 -4.61
N GLY A 304 -14.91 2.51 -4.57
CA GLY A 304 -15.80 3.17 -3.62
C GLY A 304 -15.52 2.78 -2.17
N LEU A 305 -15.55 1.47 -1.88
CA LEU A 305 -15.29 0.94 -0.54
C LEU A 305 -13.84 1.18 -0.12
N LEU A 306 -12.88 0.95 -1.03
CA LEU A 306 -11.47 1.18 -0.79
C LEU A 306 -11.18 2.65 -0.48
N GLY A 307 -11.74 3.57 -1.27
CA GLY A 307 -11.62 5.00 -1.04
C GLY A 307 -12.17 5.39 0.34
N MET A 308 -13.40 4.98 0.65
CA MET A 308 -14.01 5.26 1.96
C MET A 308 -13.19 4.70 3.12
N PHE A 309 -12.71 3.47 3.01
CA PHE A 309 -11.89 2.80 4.00
C PHE A 309 -10.58 3.55 4.27
N ILE A 310 -9.83 3.88 3.21
CA ILE A 310 -8.56 4.60 3.31
C ILE A 310 -8.78 6.04 3.83
N GLY A 311 -9.89 6.69 3.44
CA GLY A 311 -10.30 8.01 3.94
C GLY A 311 -10.62 8.01 5.44
N ALA A 312 -11.31 6.97 5.91
CA ALA A 312 -11.61 6.82 7.33
C ALA A 312 -10.35 6.56 8.16
N LEU A 313 -9.48 5.66 7.69
CA LEU A 313 -8.19 5.38 8.33
C LEU A 313 -7.28 6.59 8.39
N HIS A 314 -7.25 7.42 7.34
CA HIS A 314 -6.48 8.66 7.32
C HIS A 314 -6.87 9.60 8.46
N TYR A 315 -8.17 9.77 8.71
CA TYR A 315 -8.63 10.62 9.80
C TYR A 315 -8.15 10.09 11.16
N ILE A 316 -8.30 8.79 11.40
CA ILE A 316 -7.90 8.14 12.65
C ILE A 316 -6.39 8.22 12.86
N SER A 317 -5.61 7.86 11.84
CA SER A 317 -4.15 7.84 11.91
C SER A 317 -3.57 9.22 12.19
N SER A 318 -4.14 10.26 11.56
CA SER A 318 -3.72 11.66 11.76
C SER A 318 -3.96 12.19 13.19
N LYS A 319 -4.86 11.55 13.95
CA LYS A 319 -5.23 11.98 15.31
C LYS A 319 -4.57 11.14 16.39
N LEU A 320 -4.56 9.82 16.24
CA LEU A 320 -4.04 8.88 17.23
C LEU A 320 -2.53 8.67 17.13
N ASN A 321 -1.93 8.80 15.94
CA ASN A 321 -0.53 8.45 15.67
C ASN A 321 -0.19 7.00 16.10
N GLY A 322 1.11 6.67 16.19
CA GLY A 322 1.59 5.33 16.57
C GLY A 322 1.21 4.25 15.57
N ILE A 323 0.83 3.05 16.04
CA ILE A 323 0.50 1.89 15.17
C ILE A 323 -0.47 2.26 14.04
N PHE A 324 -1.49 3.08 14.31
CA PHE A 324 -2.47 3.50 13.30
C PHE A 324 -1.82 4.26 12.14
N MET A 325 -0.81 5.08 12.44
CA MET A 325 -0.02 5.80 11.44
C MET A 325 0.91 4.87 10.66
N GLY A 326 1.55 3.92 11.33
CA GLY A 326 2.37 2.89 10.68
C GLY A 326 1.57 2.04 9.69
N ILE A 327 0.42 1.50 10.13
CA ILE A 327 -0.49 0.70 9.29
C ILE A 327 -0.99 1.55 8.12
N TYR A 328 -1.47 2.77 8.37
CA TYR A 328 -1.96 3.64 7.31
C TYR A 328 -0.89 3.94 6.25
N ALA A 329 0.34 4.24 6.66
CA ALA A 329 1.43 4.52 5.72
C ALA A 329 1.79 3.32 4.83
N ILE A 330 1.74 2.10 5.39
CA ILE A 330 1.92 0.85 4.63
C ILE A 330 0.81 0.68 3.60
N LEU A 331 -0.46 0.86 3.99
CA LEU A 331 -1.60 0.71 3.09
C LEU A 331 -1.56 1.69 1.92
N ILE A 332 -1.19 2.95 2.19
CA ILE A 332 -0.99 3.94 1.13
C ILE A 332 0.16 3.54 0.21
N ALA A 333 1.28 3.06 0.77
CA ALA A 333 2.40 2.62 -0.04
C ALA A 333 2.03 1.45 -0.97
N TYR A 334 1.29 0.45 -0.47
CA TYR A 334 0.74 -0.63 -1.29
C TYR A 334 -0.26 -0.12 -2.31
N LEU A 335 -1.15 0.80 -1.95
CA LEU A 335 -2.13 1.37 -2.87
C LEU A 335 -1.44 2.05 -4.07
N LEU A 336 -0.41 2.86 -3.82
CA LEU A 336 0.35 3.54 -4.87
C LEU A 336 1.17 2.55 -5.72
N ALA A 337 1.83 1.57 -5.09
CA ALA A 337 2.54 0.52 -5.81
C ALA A 337 1.60 -0.42 -6.59
N GLY A 338 0.36 -0.57 -6.13
CA GLY A 338 -0.68 -1.42 -6.72
C GLY A 338 -1.19 -0.92 -8.07
N ILE A 339 -0.98 0.35 -8.42
CA ILE A 339 -1.22 0.87 -9.77
C ILE A 339 -0.42 0.06 -10.80
N GLU A 340 0.81 -0.33 -10.44
CA GLU A 340 1.68 -1.12 -11.31
C GLU A 340 1.60 -2.62 -11.04
N THR A 341 1.60 -3.01 -9.76
CA THR A 341 1.86 -4.41 -9.35
C THR A 341 0.62 -5.19 -8.89
N GLY A 342 -0.53 -4.52 -8.80
CA GLY A 342 -1.76 -5.07 -8.22
C GLY A 342 -1.70 -5.25 -6.71
N LEU A 343 -2.81 -5.69 -6.10
CA LEU A 343 -2.94 -5.95 -4.66
C LEU A 343 -3.27 -7.44 -4.36
N LEU A 344 -2.84 -8.35 -5.23
CA LEU A 344 -3.26 -9.77 -5.22
C LEU A 344 -2.35 -10.70 -4.40
N ASP A 345 -1.48 -10.16 -3.56
CA ASP A 345 -0.63 -10.99 -2.69
C ASP A 345 -1.30 -11.14 -1.30
N LEU A 346 -1.18 -12.33 -0.69
CA LEU A 346 -1.86 -12.65 0.58
C LEU A 346 -1.45 -11.72 1.73
N ASP A 347 -0.16 -11.40 1.83
CA ASP A 347 0.39 -10.47 2.81
C ASP A 347 -0.25 -9.08 2.71
N VAL A 348 -0.47 -8.59 1.49
CA VAL A 348 -1.15 -7.32 1.23
C VAL A 348 -2.59 -7.36 1.75
N VAL A 349 -3.33 -8.42 1.43
CA VAL A 349 -4.71 -8.60 1.93
C VAL A 349 -4.73 -8.67 3.46
N CYS A 350 -3.77 -9.36 4.09
CA CYS A 350 -3.62 -9.37 5.55
C CYS A 350 -3.37 -7.97 6.11
N PHE A 351 -2.54 -7.14 5.47
CA PHE A 351 -2.32 -5.74 5.91
C PHE A 351 -3.57 -4.88 5.79
N PHE A 352 -4.32 -5.00 4.68
CA PHE A 352 -5.62 -4.35 4.54
C PHE A 352 -6.60 -4.81 5.62
N GLY A 353 -6.60 -6.11 5.94
CA GLY A 353 -7.33 -6.68 7.08
C GLY A 353 -6.94 -6.04 8.42
N LEU A 354 -5.64 -5.90 8.71
CA LEU A 354 -5.16 -5.21 9.93
C LEU A 354 -5.64 -3.74 9.99
N GLY A 355 -5.70 -3.06 8.85
CA GLY A 355 -6.31 -1.73 8.75
C GLY A 355 -7.79 -1.75 9.10
N ALA A 356 -8.56 -2.71 8.58
CA ALA A 356 -9.98 -2.88 8.90
C ALA A 356 -10.20 -3.18 10.38
N PHE A 357 -9.42 -4.08 10.98
CA PHE A 357 -9.45 -4.34 12.42
C PHE A 357 -9.13 -3.09 13.24
N SER A 358 -8.13 -2.31 12.82
CA SER A 358 -7.77 -1.05 13.48
C SER A 358 -8.90 -0.02 13.45
N LEU A 359 -9.59 0.10 12.31
CA LEU A 359 -10.75 0.97 12.15
C LEU A 359 -11.90 0.54 13.08
N LEU A 360 -12.25 -0.76 13.05
CA LEU A 360 -13.33 -1.32 13.87
C LEU A 360 -13.04 -1.18 15.38
N TYR A 361 -11.79 -1.41 15.80
CA TYR A 361 -11.37 -1.25 17.19
C TYR A 361 -11.60 0.19 17.69
N VAL A 362 -11.20 1.19 16.90
CA VAL A 362 -11.38 2.60 17.28
C VAL A 362 -12.86 2.96 17.31
N VAL A 363 -13.64 2.53 16.34
CA VAL A 363 -15.10 2.77 16.32
C VAL A 363 -15.77 2.15 17.54
N TYR A 364 -15.40 0.92 17.90
CA TYR A 364 -15.90 0.24 19.09
C TYR A 364 -15.56 0.97 20.39
N GLU A 365 -14.30 1.40 20.56
CA GLU A 365 -13.91 2.13 21.77
C GLU A 365 -14.57 3.51 21.86
N VAL A 366 -14.74 4.23 20.74
CA VAL A 366 -15.53 5.47 20.72
C VAL A 366 -16.97 5.20 21.12
N HIS A 367 -17.60 4.15 20.58
CA HIS A 367 -18.98 3.80 20.92
C HIS A 367 -19.15 3.46 22.40
N LYS A 368 -18.21 2.69 22.98
CA LYS A 368 -18.16 2.37 24.40
C LYS A 368 -18.01 3.60 25.28
N LEU A 369 -17.18 4.57 24.88
CA LEU A 369 -17.03 5.84 25.60
C LEU A 369 -18.31 6.69 25.54
N LYS A 370 -19.00 6.74 24.39
CA LYS A 370 -20.30 7.41 24.26
C LYS A 370 -21.36 6.79 25.17
N ASN A 371 -21.46 5.46 25.22
CA ASN A 371 -22.40 4.77 26.10
C ASN A 371 -22.11 5.03 27.58
N LYS A 372 -20.83 5.06 28.00
CA LYS A 372 -20.46 5.44 29.36
C LYS A 372 -20.81 6.89 29.71
N ALA A 373 -20.70 7.81 28.75
CA ALA A 373 -21.08 9.21 28.95
C ALA A 373 -22.60 9.36 29.07
N LYS A 374 -23.38 8.61 28.27
CA LYS A 374 -24.85 8.62 28.33
C LYS A 374 -25.39 8.03 29.64
N ASN A 375 -24.76 7.00 30.19
CA ASN A 375 -25.18 6.39 31.47
C ASN A 375 -24.78 7.21 32.71
N LYS A 376 -23.99 8.28 32.57
CA LYS A 376 -23.61 9.20 33.65
C LYS A 376 -24.49 10.46 33.72
N LYS A 377 -25.29 10.73 32.69
CA LYS A 377 -26.36 11.73 32.68
C LYS A 377 -27.65 11.03 33.09
#